data_AF-R4FJH0-F1
#
_entry.id   AF-R4FJH0-F1
#
_cell.length_a   1.000
_cell.length_b   1.000
_cell.length_c   1.000
_cell.angle_alpha   90.00
_cell.angle_beta   90.00
_cell.angle_gamma   90.00
#
_symmetry.space_group_name_H-M   'P 1'
#
loop_
_entity.id
_entity.type
_entity.pdbx_description
1 polymer ?
#
loop_
_entity_poly.entity_id
_entity_poly.type
_entity_poly.pdbx_seq_one_letter_code
_entity_poly.pdbx_strand_id
1 'polypeptide(L)'
;MRSDDDQDDAEKRAHHNALERKRRDHIKDSFYKLRDSVPTLRGEKSASRAQVLKRAADYIQYMKSKTTSHLRDIDDLRRQNSLLEAQIRRLEKTRVGNLTLKDYSEEISARDSQDSDSSYSESETVEGLHNNVYPN
;
A
#
# COMPACT_ATOMS: atom_id res chain seq x y z
N MET A 1 64.44 -44.21 18.28
CA MET A 1 64.31 -42.76 18.00
C MET A 1 63.07 -42.61 17.14
N ARG A 2 61.96 -42.09 17.70
CA ARG A 2 60.80 -41.69 16.89
C ARG A 2 61.16 -40.38 16.22
N SER A 3 61.01 -40.32 14.91
CA SER A 3 61.45 -39.22 14.07
C SER A 3 60.60 -37.98 14.34
N ASP A 4 61.23 -36.81 14.46
CA ASP A 4 60.54 -35.53 14.67
C ASP A 4 59.47 -35.25 13.58
N ASP A 5 59.61 -35.83 12.40
CA ASP A 5 58.60 -35.80 11.31
C ASP A 5 57.22 -36.36 11.72
N ASP A 6 57.18 -37.40 12.57
CA ASP A 6 55.91 -37.99 13.04
C ASP A 6 55.16 -37.04 14.00
N GLN A 7 55.90 -36.17 14.69
CA GLN A 7 55.37 -35.17 15.63
C GLN A 7 54.69 -34.03 14.84
N ASP A 8 55.34 -33.53 13.79
CA ASP A 8 54.82 -32.47 12.91
C ASP A 8 53.50 -32.88 12.22
N ASP A 9 53.40 -34.14 11.78
CA ASP A 9 52.17 -34.65 11.16
C ASP A 9 51.04 -34.90 12.16
N ALA A 10 51.37 -35.18 13.43
CA ALA A 10 50.39 -35.22 14.51
C ALA A 10 49.86 -33.80 14.82
N GLU A 11 50.74 -32.80 14.85
CA GLU A 11 50.37 -31.40 15.10
C GLU A 11 49.49 -30.82 13.99
N LYS A 12 49.85 -31.04 12.71
CA LYS A 12 49.01 -30.62 11.56
C LYS A 12 47.61 -31.24 11.63
N ARG A 13 47.51 -32.53 11.96
CA ARG A 13 46.22 -33.22 12.13
C ARG A 13 45.43 -32.64 13.31
N ALA A 14 46.08 -32.36 14.43
CA ALA A 14 45.45 -31.75 15.60
C ALA A 14 44.89 -30.36 15.27
N HIS A 15 45.67 -29.52 14.59
CA HIS A 15 45.27 -28.20 14.14
C HIS A 15 44.08 -28.26 13.16
N HIS A 16 44.13 -29.14 12.16
CA HIS A 16 43.02 -29.36 11.24
C HIS A 16 41.73 -29.80 11.96
N ASN A 17 41.83 -30.73 12.92
CA ASN A 17 40.71 -31.18 13.73
C ASN A 17 40.11 -30.06 14.61
N ALA A 18 40.94 -29.16 15.12
CA ALA A 18 40.51 -28.00 15.88
C ALA A 18 39.73 -27.00 15.00
N LEU A 19 40.25 -26.69 13.81
CA LEU A 19 39.57 -25.82 12.85
C LEU A 19 38.21 -26.39 12.42
N GLU A 20 38.14 -27.68 12.11
CA GLU A 20 36.89 -28.30 11.70
C GLU A 20 35.86 -28.34 12.85
N ARG A 21 36.30 -28.51 14.10
CA ARG A 21 35.42 -28.40 15.27
C ARG A 21 34.80 -27.00 15.35
N LYS A 22 35.63 -25.95 15.25
CA LYS A 22 35.15 -24.56 15.23
C LYS A 22 34.15 -24.32 14.10
N ARG A 23 34.42 -24.85 12.90
CA ARG A 23 33.48 -24.78 11.76
C ARG A 23 32.13 -25.44 12.07
N ARG A 24 32.15 -26.65 12.67
CA ARG A 24 30.92 -27.37 13.05
C ARG A 24 30.12 -26.62 14.11
N ASP A 25 30.78 -25.99 15.07
CA ASP A 25 30.11 -25.19 16.10
C ASP A 25 29.40 -23.98 15.48
N HIS A 26 30.05 -23.26 14.57
CA HIS A 26 29.42 -22.14 13.84
C HIS A 26 28.19 -22.58 13.02
N ILE A 27 28.26 -23.74 12.38
CA ILE A 27 27.11 -24.31 11.65
C ILE A 27 25.99 -24.67 12.62
N LYS A 28 26.31 -25.29 13.75
CA LYS A 28 25.34 -25.64 14.79
C LYS A 28 24.60 -24.40 15.29
N ASP A 29 25.31 -23.31 15.53
CA ASP A 29 24.72 -22.03 15.95
C ASP A 29 23.81 -21.45 14.87
N SER A 30 24.21 -21.54 13.60
CA SER A 30 23.40 -21.10 12.46
C SER A 30 22.10 -21.91 12.35
N PHE A 31 22.15 -23.21 12.62
CA PHE A 31 20.95 -24.07 12.69
C PHE A 31 20.02 -23.68 13.84
N TYR A 32 20.54 -23.32 15.01
CA TYR A 32 19.71 -22.83 16.12
C TYR A 32 19.02 -21.51 15.76
N LYS A 33 19.75 -20.55 15.20
CA LYS A 33 19.17 -19.28 14.72
C LYS A 33 18.08 -19.50 13.67
N LEU A 34 18.31 -20.41 12.73
CA LEU A 34 17.32 -20.74 11.71
C LEU A 34 16.05 -21.35 12.34
N ARG A 35 16.21 -22.32 13.24
CA ARG A 35 15.09 -22.96 13.95
C ARG A 35 14.24 -21.91 14.68
N ASP A 36 14.89 -21.00 15.41
CA ASP A 36 14.19 -20.01 16.24
C ASP A 36 13.49 -18.93 15.37
N SER A 37 13.91 -18.77 14.12
CA SER A 37 13.30 -17.86 13.14
C SER A 37 12.07 -18.47 12.43
N VAL A 38 11.90 -19.79 12.49
CA VAL A 38 10.78 -20.50 11.85
C VAL A 38 9.67 -20.73 12.88
N PRO A 39 8.50 -20.06 12.79
CA PRO A 39 7.48 -20.09 13.85
C PRO A 39 7.01 -21.49 14.25
N THR A 40 6.93 -22.42 13.29
CA THR A 40 6.49 -23.81 13.52
C THR A 40 7.50 -24.67 14.27
N LEU A 41 8.73 -24.18 14.44
CA LEU A 41 9.81 -24.86 15.17
C LEU A 41 10.19 -24.16 16.48
N ARG A 42 9.60 -22.99 16.76
CA ARG A 42 9.86 -22.25 18.00
C ARG A 42 9.39 -23.08 19.19
N GLY A 43 10.30 -23.32 20.14
CA GLY A 43 10.02 -24.13 21.33
C GLY A 43 10.26 -25.64 21.15
N GLU A 44 10.49 -26.12 19.92
CA GLU A 44 10.83 -27.52 19.68
C GLU A 44 12.32 -27.77 19.95
N LYS A 45 12.64 -28.16 21.19
CA LYS A 45 14.03 -28.35 21.67
C LYS A 45 14.81 -29.40 20.89
N SER A 46 14.13 -30.37 20.27
CA SER A 46 14.71 -31.57 19.64
C SER A 46 14.51 -31.65 18.12
N ALA A 47 14.18 -30.55 17.44
CA ALA A 47 14.05 -30.55 15.99
C ALA A 47 15.38 -30.95 15.31
N SER A 48 15.36 -32.02 14.51
CA SER A 48 16.52 -32.48 13.76
C SER A 48 16.94 -31.49 12.67
N ARG A 49 18.20 -31.54 12.21
CA ARG A 49 18.69 -30.68 11.11
C ARG A 49 17.83 -30.80 9.84
N ALA A 50 17.42 -32.02 9.50
CA ALA A 50 16.56 -32.27 8.35
C ALA A 50 15.17 -31.61 8.51
N GLN A 51 14.57 -31.70 9.71
CA GLN A 51 13.31 -31.01 10.02
C GLN A 51 13.47 -29.49 9.96
N VAL A 52 14.58 -28.94 10.50
CA VAL A 52 14.86 -27.50 10.42
C VAL A 52 14.88 -27.01 8.98
N LEU A 53 15.61 -27.70 8.10
CA LEU A 53 15.67 -27.35 6.67
C LEU A 53 14.30 -27.47 5.99
N LYS A 54 13.58 -28.57 6.24
CA LYS A 54 12.27 -28.82 5.63
C LYS A 54 11.25 -27.75 6.03
N ARG A 55 11.09 -27.49 7.33
CA ARG A 55 10.13 -26.50 7.82
C ARG A 55 10.51 -25.08 7.44
N ALA A 56 11.81 -24.76 7.37
CA ALA A 56 12.27 -23.47 6.86
C ALA A 56 11.86 -23.28 5.39
N ALA A 57 12.08 -24.30 4.55
CA ALA A 57 11.66 -24.26 3.15
C ALA A 57 10.13 -24.12 3.03
N ASP A 58 9.37 -24.91 3.78
CA ASP A 58 7.89 -24.83 3.82
C ASP A 58 7.43 -23.42 4.25
N TYR A 59 8.07 -22.85 5.27
CA TYR A 59 7.73 -21.53 5.78
C TYR A 59 8.04 -20.41 4.78
N ILE A 60 9.16 -20.50 4.05
CA ILE A 60 9.48 -19.55 2.97
C ILE A 60 8.40 -19.61 1.89
N GLN A 61 7.97 -20.80 1.47
CA GLN A 61 6.92 -20.93 0.45
C GLN A 61 5.59 -20.37 0.95
N TYR A 62 5.21 -20.72 2.18
CA TYR A 62 4.02 -20.17 2.84
C TYR A 62 4.04 -18.64 2.88
N MET A 63 5.16 -18.03 3.29
CA MET A 63 5.29 -16.57 3.36
C MET A 63 5.21 -15.92 1.98
N LYS A 64 5.78 -16.53 0.94
CA LYS A 64 5.63 -16.05 -0.45
C LYS A 64 4.16 -16.03 -0.89
N SER A 65 3.44 -17.13 -0.69
CA SER A 65 2.01 -17.22 -1.02
C SER A 65 1.18 -16.22 -0.21
N LYS A 66 1.50 -16.06 1.07
CA LYS A 66 0.82 -15.10 1.96
C LYS A 66 1.03 -13.65 1.52
N THR A 67 2.26 -13.28 1.16
CA THR A 67 2.56 -11.94 0.61
C THR A 67 1.78 -11.69 -0.68
N THR A 68 1.72 -12.66 -1.59
CA THR A 68 0.92 -12.53 -2.83
C THR A 68 -0.57 -12.34 -2.53
N SER A 69 -1.13 -13.05 -1.54
CA SER A 69 -2.52 -12.85 -1.12
C SER A 69 -2.73 -11.44 -0.59
N HIS A 70 -1.88 -10.96 0.31
CA HIS A 70 -1.99 -9.62 0.88
C HIS A 70 -1.85 -8.52 -0.18
N LEU A 71 -1.01 -8.71 -1.19
CA LEU A 71 -0.91 -7.77 -2.31
C LEU A 71 -2.21 -7.70 -3.11
N ARG A 72 -2.89 -8.83 -3.32
CA ARG A 72 -4.22 -8.85 -3.96
C ARG A 72 -5.26 -8.14 -3.11
N ASP A 73 -5.29 -8.44 -1.81
CA ASP A 73 -6.22 -7.78 -0.87
C ASP A 73 -6.03 -6.25 -0.88
N ILE A 74 -4.77 -5.79 -0.91
CA ILE A 74 -4.43 -4.36 -1.00
C ILE A 74 -4.95 -3.75 -2.31
N ASP A 75 -4.76 -4.43 -3.45
CA ASP A 75 -5.23 -3.92 -4.75
C ASP A 75 -6.76 -3.88 -4.84
N ASP A 76 -7.44 -4.90 -4.32
CA ASP A 76 -8.90 -4.95 -4.26
C ASP A 76 -9.44 -3.81 -3.40
N LEU A 77 -8.85 -3.58 -2.22
CA LEU A 77 -9.22 -2.47 -1.34
C LEU A 77 -8.97 -1.11 -1.98
N ARG A 78 -7.85 -0.94 -2.69
CA ARG A 78 -7.55 0.30 -3.45
C ARG A 78 -8.58 0.55 -4.54
N ARG A 79 -8.97 -0.50 -5.27
CA ARG A 79 -10.02 -0.40 -6.29
C ARG A 79 -11.36 -0.02 -5.68
N GLN A 80 -11.75 -0.65 -4.58
CA GLN A 80 -12.99 -0.34 -3.87
C GLN A 80 -12.99 1.11 -3.37
N ASN A 81 -11.91 1.56 -2.74
CA ASN A 81 -11.78 2.95 -2.29
C ASN A 81 -11.90 3.94 -3.46
N SER A 82 -11.24 3.68 -4.59
CA SER A 82 -11.34 4.54 -5.78
C SER A 82 -12.78 4.64 -6.31
N LEU A 83 -13.53 3.53 -6.32
CA LEU A 83 -14.95 3.53 -6.71
C LEU A 83 -15.81 4.32 -5.73
N LEU A 84 -15.61 4.13 -4.43
CA LEU A 84 -16.33 4.86 -3.39
C LEU A 84 -16.04 6.36 -3.44
N GLU A 85 -14.79 6.75 -3.59
CA GLU A 85 -14.39 8.15 -3.77
C GLU A 85 -15.03 8.76 -5.03
N ALA A 86 -15.09 8.02 -6.14
CA ALA A 86 -15.76 8.49 -7.35
C ALA A 86 -17.27 8.66 -7.14
N GLN A 87 -17.91 7.78 -6.37
CA GLN A 87 -19.31 7.90 -6.01
C GLN A 87 -19.56 9.10 -5.09
N ILE A 88 -18.71 9.32 -4.09
CA ILE A 88 -18.77 10.48 -3.20
C ILE A 88 -18.67 11.77 -4.02
N ARG A 89 -17.66 11.90 -4.90
CA ARG A 89 -17.50 13.07 -5.77
C ARG A 89 -18.74 13.33 -6.65
N ARG A 90 -19.36 12.28 -7.20
CA ARG A 90 -20.59 12.41 -7.99
C ARG A 90 -21.76 12.93 -7.14
N LEU A 91 -21.95 12.36 -5.95
CA LEU A 91 -23.03 12.75 -5.04
C LEU A 91 -22.84 14.18 -4.50
N GLU A 92 -21.60 14.56 -4.18
CA GLU A 92 -21.26 15.94 -3.79
C GLU A 92 -21.58 16.92 -4.92
N LYS A 93 -21.22 16.60 -6.17
CA LYS A 93 -21.57 17.44 -7.34
C LYS A 93 -23.08 17.59 -7.52
N THR A 94 -23.84 16.50 -7.41
CA THR A 94 -25.31 16.55 -7.53
C THR A 94 -25.94 17.33 -6.38
N ARG A 95 -25.44 17.17 -5.15
CA ARG A 95 -25.93 17.91 -3.98
C ARG A 95 -25.69 19.41 -4.14
N VAL A 96 -24.50 19.82 -4.56
CA VAL A 96 -24.19 21.24 -4.81
C VAL A 96 -25.05 21.77 -5.96
N GLY A 97 -25.19 21.03 -7.06
CA GLY A 97 -26.07 21.42 -8.16
C GLY A 97 -27.53 21.63 -7.73
N ASN A 98 -28.07 20.71 -6.90
CA ASN A 98 -29.42 20.84 -6.36
C ASN A 98 -29.58 22.01 -5.37
N LEU A 99 -28.55 22.33 -4.59
CA LEU A 99 -28.55 23.53 -3.73
C LEU A 99 -28.59 24.79 -4.59
N THR A 100 -27.69 24.90 -5.58
CA THR A 100 -27.67 26.06 -6.47
C THR A 100 -28.98 26.24 -7.23
N LEU A 101 -29.60 25.15 -7.72
CA LEU A 101 -30.87 25.23 -8.43
C LEU A 101 -32.02 25.67 -7.52
N LYS A 102 -32.02 25.27 -6.24
CA LYS A 102 -32.97 25.77 -5.24
C LYS A 102 -32.77 27.26 -4.95
N ASP A 103 -31.52 27.70 -4.79
CA ASP A 103 -31.20 29.10 -4.54
C ASP A 103 -31.64 29.99 -5.72
N TYR A 104 -31.41 29.56 -6.97
CA TYR A 104 -31.91 30.26 -8.16
C TYR A 104 -33.44 30.21 -8.28
N SER A 105 -34.08 29.09 -7.91
CA SER A 105 -35.54 28.97 -7.92
C SER A 105 -36.22 29.89 -6.90
N GLU A 106 -35.64 30.04 -5.70
CA GLU A 106 -36.15 30.95 -4.67
C GLU A 106 -35.93 32.42 -5.09
N GLU A 107 -34.81 32.74 -5.75
CA GLU A 107 -34.56 34.10 -6.28
C GLU A 107 -35.54 34.48 -7.41
N ILE A 108 -35.87 33.55 -8.31
CA ILE A 108 -36.87 33.76 -9.38
C ILE A 108 -38.28 33.93 -8.79
N SER A 109 -38.66 33.10 -7.81
CA SER A 109 -39.96 33.21 -7.13
C SER A 109 -40.13 34.52 -6.37
N ALA A 110 -39.06 35.09 -5.82
CA ALA A 110 -39.08 36.37 -5.14
C ALA A 110 -39.25 37.56 -6.11
N ARG A 111 -38.79 37.43 -7.36
CA ARG A 111 -38.96 38.44 -8.42
C ARG A 111 -40.34 38.41 -9.07
N ASP A 112 -40.93 37.23 -9.23
CA ASP A 112 -42.27 37.06 -9.84
C ASP A 112 -43.42 37.57 -8.95
N SER A 113 -43.12 37.90 -7.69
CA SER A 113 -44.08 38.52 -6.76
C SER A 113 -44.04 40.07 -6.77
N GLN A 114 -43.25 40.69 -7.65
CA GLN A 114 -43.07 42.16 -7.68
C GLN A 114 -43.64 42.88 -8.91
N ASP A 115 -44.30 42.20 -9.86
CA ASP A 115 -44.88 42.90 -11.01
C ASP A 115 -46.41 42.82 -11.03
N SER A 116 -47.02 43.66 -10.20
CA SER A 116 -48.35 44.19 -10.44
C SER A 116 -48.32 45.69 -10.15
N ASP A 117 -48.00 46.46 -11.18
CA ASP A 117 -48.65 47.71 -11.62
C ASP A 117 -47.60 48.66 -12.22
N SER A 118 -47.69 48.92 -13.52
CA SER A 118 -47.94 50.29 -13.97
C SER A 118 -48.01 50.39 -15.49
N SER A 119 -49.11 50.98 -15.92
CA SER A 119 -49.52 51.38 -17.25
C SER A 119 -48.56 52.35 -17.96
N TYR A 120 -48.49 52.19 -19.29
CA TYR A 120 -48.39 53.21 -20.37
C TYR A 120 -47.68 54.54 -20.08
N SER A 121 -46.61 54.83 -20.83
CA SER A 121 -46.51 56.09 -21.59
C SER A 121 -45.41 56.04 -22.66
N GLU A 122 -45.77 56.64 -23.80
CA GLU A 122 -45.12 56.72 -25.11
C GLU A 122 -44.21 57.95 -25.25
N SER A 123 -43.06 57.82 -25.93
CA SER A 123 -42.48 58.87 -26.81
C SER A 123 -41.19 58.41 -27.52
N GLU A 124 -41.15 58.65 -28.83
CA GLU A 124 -40.04 58.43 -29.77
C GLU A 124 -38.84 59.38 -29.58
N THR A 125 -37.60 58.97 -29.91
CA THR A 125 -36.82 59.47 -31.07
C THR A 125 -35.31 59.08 -31.08
N VAL A 126 -34.93 58.49 -32.23
CA VAL A 126 -33.68 58.44 -33.04
C VAL A 126 -32.25 58.16 -32.50
N GLU A 127 -31.65 57.20 -33.23
CA GLU A 127 -30.29 57.11 -33.82
C GLU A 127 -29.04 56.92 -32.95
N GLY A 128 -28.24 55.91 -33.33
CA GLY A 128 -26.81 55.85 -33.02
C GLY A 128 -26.22 54.44 -33.01
N LEU A 129 -25.83 53.94 -34.18
CA LEU A 129 -24.95 52.78 -34.36
C LEU A 129 -23.68 52.92 -33.49
N HIS A 130 -23.18 51.83 -32.89
CA HIS A 130 -21.87 51.23 -33.23
C HIS A 130 -21.45 50.09 -32.29
N ASN A 131 -20.68 49.18 -32.89
CA ASN A 131 -20.21 47.87 -32.44
C ASN A 131 -19.18 47.87 -31.30
N ASN A 132 -19.13 46.71 -30.63
CA ASN A 132 -18.00 46.00 -30.00
C ASN A 132 -17.03 46.76 -29.06
N VAL A 133 -16.71 46.11 -27.93
CA VAL A 133 -15.38 45.52 -27.60
C VAL A 133 -15.28 45.42 -26.07
N TYR A 134 -15.11 44.20 -25.54
CA TYR A 134 -14.61 43.98 -24.18
C TYR A 134 -13.07 44.06 -24.20
N PRO A 135 -12.43 44.83 -23.29
CA PRO A 135 -10.98 44.79 -23.11
C PRO A 135 -10.57 43.71 -22.09
N ASN A 136 -9.30 43.28 -22.26
CA ASN A 136 -8.50 42.24 -21.57
C ASN A 136 -8.74 42.05 -20.07
#